data_AF-A0A947G6Q8-F1
#
_entry.id   AF-A0A947G6Q8-F1
#
_cell.length_a   1.000
_cell.length_b   1.000
_cell.length_c   1.000
_cell.angle_alpha   90.00
_cell.angle_beta   90.00
_cell.angle_gamma   90.00
#
_symmetry.space_group_name_H-M   'P 1'
#
loop_
_entity.id
_entity.type
_entity.pdbx_description
1 polymer ?
#
loop_
_entity_poly.entity_id
_entity_poly.type
_entity_poly.pdbx_seq_one_letter_code
_entity_poly.pdbx_strand_id
1 'polypeptide(L)'
;MRIARSLALALTTSLALFGCSSDDPVLDPEVSEPGPSNPGEPGEPGEETVTLAGSYQIVTDIDLGSDAFASDDLIGILQGIKDAPITTLILAGAEDLGISPTILASIESFLGGALPEGFSNSLDNLANNIDEALGSFELVSTLEVTSGDGRYAASHTVTGITVSFAGIDTFVDVTEETSSSSAVVEYLGSSITVSEHELPVPVGAAMSAILDNEIAKSIAPSATSLGEALAIAADCESMSDWAIVGGVSLQSVCIAGTSKLADNLAKALDKLDTFDIDMNLTGQAKVSDDDADGTFDGLDGAWVNGGDSLPFIGDRM
;
A
#
# COMPACT_ATOMS: atom_id res chain seq x y z
N MET A 1 9.15 -27.03 -19.16
CA MET A 1 7.82 -27.62 -18.92
C MET A 1 7.03 -26.55 -18.17
N ARG A 2 6.20 -25.76 -18.87
CA ARG A 2 5.51 -24.59 -18.32
C ARG A 2 4.17 -25.05 -17.74
N ILE A 3 4.00 -24.93 -16.42
CA ILE A 3 2.71 -25.16 -15.76
C ILE A 3 1.97 -23.83 -15.76
N ALA A 4 0.92 -23.75 -16.56
CA ALA A 4 -0.02 -22.65 -16.56
C ALA A 4 -0.81 -22.66 -15.24
N ARG A 5 -0.74 -21.58 -14.46
CA ARG A 5 -1.68 -21.32 -13.37
C ARG A 5 -2.96 -20.75 -13.99
N SER A 6 -4.04 -21.50 -13.88
CA SER A 6 -5.38 -21.10 -14.30
C SER A 6 -5.91 -20.04 -13.34
N LEU A 7 -6.10 -18.82 -13.84
CA LEU A 7 -6.85 -17.76 -13.18
C LEU A 7 -8.35 -18.13 -13.24
N ALA A 8 -8.96 -18.43 -12.09
CA ALA A 8 -10.40 -18.65 -11.99
C ALA A 8 -11.08 -17.30 -11.72
N LEU A 9 -11.56 -16.67 -12.78
CA LEU A 9 -12.36 -15.45 -12.75
C LEU A 9 -13.77 -15.81 -12.24
N ALA A 10 -14.08 -15.50 -10.98
CA ALA A 10 -15.42 -15.64 -10.44
C ALA A 10 -16.23 -14.37 -10.79
N LEU A 11 -17.07 -14.48 -11.81
CA LEU A 11 -18.02 -13.47 -12.23
C LEU A 11 -19.16 -13.37 -11.19
N THR A 12 -19.18 -12.32 -10.37
CA THR A 12 -20.35 -11.99 -9.52
C THR A 12 -21.29 -11.08 -10.29
N THR A 13 -22.35 -11.67 -10.85
CA THR A 13 -23.51 -10.96 -11.39
C THR A 13 -24.38 -10.42 -10.26
N SER A 14 -24.38 -9.11 -10.05
CA SER A 14 -25.42 -8.43 -9.26
C SER A 14 -26.68 -8.24 -10.09
N LEU A 15 -27.71 -9.07 -9.84
CA LEU A 15 -29.07 -8.83 -10.31
C LEU A 15 -29.73 -7.79 -9.40
N ALA A 16 -29.91 -6.57 -9.90
CA ALA A 16 -30.85 -5.61 -9.33
C ALA A 16 -32.28 -6.00 -9.72
N LEU A 17 -33.08 -6.44 -8.75
CA LEU A 17 -34.53 -6.57 -8.89
C LEU A 17 -35.20 -5.32 -8.30
N PHE A 18 -35.49 -4.35 -9.17
CA PHE A 18 -36.45 -3.29 -8.87
C PHE A 18 -37.86 -3.87 -8.90
N GLY A 19 -38.49 -3.95 -7.73
CA GLY A 19 -39.90 -4.29 -7.58
C GLY A 19 -40.76 -3.04 -7.61
N CYS A 20 -41.62 -2.95 -8.63
CA CYS A 20 -42.64 -1.92 -8.82
C CYS A 20 -43.65 -1.88 -7.66
N SER A 21 -43.98 -0.68 -7.19
CA SER A 21 -45.25 -0.39 -6.52
C SER A 21 -45.91 0.75 -7.30
N SER A 22 -46.99 0.40 -7.98
CA SER A 22 -47.99 1.28 -8.54
C SER A 22 -49.05 1.57 -7.48
N ASP A 23 -49.42 2.83 -7.29
CA ASP A 23 -50.82 3.26 -7.12
C ASP A 23 -50.91 4.80 -7.17
N ASP A 24 -51.66 5.30 -8.16
CA ASP A 24 -52.12 6.70 -8.30
C ASP A 24 -53.20 7.03 -7.24
N PRO A 25 -53.46 8.33 -6.94
CA PRO A 25 -54.54 8.99 -7.69
C PRO A 25 -54.33 10.48 -8.01
N VAL A 26 -54.63 10.81 -9.27
CA VAL A 26 -55.40 11.97 -9.79
C VAL A 26 -55.82 13.04 -8.78
N LEU A 27 -55.38 14.28 -8.99
CA LEU A 27 -56.13 15.51 -8.68
C LEU A 27 -55.93 16.58 -9.78
N ASP A 28 -57.03 17.27 -10.09
CA ASP A 28 -57.27 18.29 -11.12
C ASP A 28 -56.17 19.34 -11.33
N PRO A 29 -55.89 19.78 -12.57
CA PRO A 29 -55.29 21.08 -12.80
C PRO A 29 -56.37 22.18 -12.80
N GLU A 30 -56.48 22.90 -11.68
CA GLU A 30 -57.13 24.22 -11.69
C GLU A 30 -56.36 25.16 -12.62
N VAL A 31 -57.05 25.62 -13.66
CA VAL A 31 -56.60 26.69 -14.56
C VAL A 31 -56.51 27.98 -13.75
N SER A 32 -55.31 28.32 -13.29
CA SER A 32 -55.03 29.61 -12.67
C SER A 32 -54.90 30.68 -13.75
N GLU A 33 -55.69 31.75 -13.61
CA GLU A 33 -55.68 32.92 -14.49
C GLU A 33 -54.30 33.61 -14.50
N PRO A 34 -53.89 34.22 -15.63
CA PRO A 34 -52.66 34.99 -15.71
C PRO A 34 -52.79 36.26 -14.86
N GLY A 35 -52.19 36.23 -13.67
CA GLY A 35 -52.01 37.40 -12.82
C GLY A 35 -51.13 38.46 -13.48
N PRO A 36 -51.33 39.75 -13.15
CA PRO A 36 -50.60 40.86 -13.75
C PRO A 36 -49.10 40.74 -13.45
N SER A 37 -48.30 40.88 -14.51
CA SER A 37 -46.85 40.87 -14.49
C SER A 37 -46.34 42.03 -13.62
N ASN A 38 -45.97 41.74 -12.37
CA ASN A 38 -45.17 42.67 -11.59
C ASN A 38 -43.75 42.69 -12.17
N PRO A 39 -43.19 43.87 -12.49
CA PRO A 39 -41.78 43.98 -12.87
C PRO A 39 -40.94 43.54 -11.66
N GLY A 40 -40.21 42.45 -11.83
CA GLY A 40 -39.51 41.74 -10.77
C GLY A 40 -38.58 42.64 -9.97
N GLU A 41 -38.71 42.53 -8.65
CA GLU A 41 -37.61 42.85 -7.75
C GLU A 41 -36.36 42.05 -8.20
N PRO A 42 -35.15 42.62 -8.09
CA PRO A 42 -33.93 41.84 -8.24
C PRO A 42 -34.03 40.69 -7.24
N GLY A 43 -34.09 39.45 -7.74
CA GLY A 43 -34.10 38.28 -6.88
C GLY A 43 -32.94 38.40 -5.91
N GLU A 44 -33.22 38.28 -4.62
CA GLU A 44 -32.17 38.11 -3.63
C GLU A 44 -31.22 37.03 -4.15
N PRO A 45 -29.89 37.25 -4.15
CA PRO A 45 -28.95 36.20 -4.50
C PRO A 45 -29.33 35.00 -3.66
N GLY A 46 -29.74 33.91 -4.31
CA GLY A 46 -30.03 32.68 -3.61
C GLY A 46 -28.81 32.35 -2.77
N GLU A 47 -28.99 32.07 -1.49
CA GLU A 47 -27.93 31.48 -0.68
C GLU A 47 -27.55 30.17 -1.39
N GLU A 48 -26.50 30.21 -2.22
CA GLU A 48 -25.89 29.00 -2.76
C GLU A 48 -25.39 28.21 -1.56
N THR A 49 -26.12 27.13 -1.26
CA THR A 49 -25.78 26.25 -0.14
C THR A 49 -24.51 25.52 -0.51
N VAL A 50 -23.41 25.88 0.15
CA VAL A 50 -22.12 25.22 -0.02
C VAL A 50 -22.27 23.71 0.24
N THR A 51 -21.79 22.88 -0.68
CA THR A 51 -21.89 21.41 -0.59
C THR A 51 -20.52 20.75 -0.40
N LEU A 52 -20.50 19.73 0.46
CA LEU A 52 -19.33 18.87 0.68
C LEU A 52 -19.26 17.69 -0.31
N ALA A 53 -20.34 17.42 -1.05
CA ALA A 53 -20.36 16.28 -1.96
C ALA A 53 -19.27 16.42 -3.05
N GLY A 54 -18.43 15.41 -3.21
CA GLY A 54 -17.25 15.45 -4.05
C GLY A 54 -16.32 14.25 -3.82
N SER A 55 -15.23 14.20 -4.57
CA SER A 55 -14.18 13.20 -4.41
C SER A 55 -12.89 13.92 -4.02
N TYR A 56 -12.30 13.51 -2.91
CA TYR A 56 -11.11 14.14 -2.34
C TYR A 56 -9.96 13.14 -2.30
N GLN A 57 -8.82 13.46 -2.90
CA GLN A 57 -7.60 12.69 -2.72
C GLN A 57 -6.98 13.06 -1.38
N ILE A 58 -6.86 12.08 -0.48
CA ILE A 58 -6.27 12.22 0.85
C ILE A 58 -4.86 11.62 0.82
N VAL A 59 -3.88 12.36 1.36
CA VAL A 59 -2.52 11.84 1.63
C VAL A 59 -2.32 11.79 3.14
N THR A 60 -1.91 10.64 3.66
CA THR A 60 -1.68 10.41 5.10
C THR A 60 -0.29 9.84 5.32
N ASP A 61 0.53 10.52 6.11
CA ASP A 61 1.87 10.05 6.49
C ASP A 61 1.76 8.99 7.59
N ILE A 62 2.37 7.82 7.37
CA ILE A 62 2.39 6.71 8.32
C ILE A 62 3.86 6.33 8.57
N ASP A 63 4.31 6.45 9.81
CA ASP A 63 5.62 5.93 10.21
C ASP A 63 5.47 4.46 10.66
N LEU A 64 5.64 3.53 9.71
CA LEU A 64 5.60 2.09 9.99
C LEU A 64 6.85 1.61 10.75
N GLY A 65 7.92 2.40 10.77
CA GLY A 65 9.15 2.11 11.50
C GLY A 65 9.06 2.39 13.00
N SER A 66 8.06 3.19 13.41
CA SER A 66 7.78 3.45 14.82
C SER A 66 7.19 2.23 15.54
N ASP A 67 7.40 2.16 16.87
CA ASP A 67 6.93 1.08 17.76
C ASP A 67 5.41 0.80 17.65
N ALA A 68 4.64 1.69 17.03
CA ALA A 68 3.19 1.54 16.82
C ALA A 68 2.83 0.50 15.75
N PHE A 69 3.73 0.22 14.79
CA PHE A 69 3.44 -0.64 13.64
C PHE A 69 4.55 -1.63 13.31
N ALA A 70 5.80 -1.36 13.71
CA ALA A 70 6.89 -2.29 13.49
C ALA A 70 6.75 -3.51 14.41
N SER A 71 6.24 -4.62 13.86
CA SER A 71 6.26 -5.88 14.60
C SER A 71 7.71 -6.27 14.95
N ASP A 72 7.93 -6.77 16.17
CA ASP A 72 9.21 -7.37 16.59
C ASP A 72 9.71 -8.41 15.57
N ASP A 73 8.78 -9.03 14.83
CA ASP A 73 9.06 -9.96 13.73
C ASP A 73 9.72 -9.29 12.52
N LEU A 74 9.25 -8.11 12.08
CA LEU A 74 9.84 -7.38 10.95
C LEU A 74 11.24 -6.88 11.28
N ILE A 75 11.38 -6.22 12.44
CA ILE A 75 12.68 -5.77 12.95
C ILE A 75 13.61 -6.97 13.15
N GLY A 76 13.11 -8.07 13.72
CA GLY A 76 13.86 -9.30 13.92
C GLY A 76 14.29 -9.97 12.61
N ILE A 77 13.50 -9.87 11.55
CA ILE A 77 13.86 -10.37 10.22
C ILE A 77 14.89 -9.47 9.57
N LEU A 78 14.74 -8.15 9.62
CA LEU A 78 15.72 -7.20 9.07
C LEU A 78 17.06 -7.27 9.81
N GLN A 79 17.04 -7.30 11.14
CA GLN A 79 18.22 -7.57 11.96
C GLN A 79 18.78 -8.96 11.69
N GLY A 80 17.92 -9.97 11.53
CA GLY A 80 18.31 -11.32 11.15
C GLY A 80 19.03 -11.37 9.81
N ILE A 81 18.62 -10.57 8.81
CA ILE A 81 19.28 -10.46 7.51
C ILE A 81 20.63 -9.73 7.63
N LYS A 82 20.66 -8.65 8.41
CA LYS A 82 21.86 -7.84 8.66
C LYS A 82 22.94 -8.60 9.43
N ASP A 83 22.52 -9.39 10.40
CA ASP A 83 23.40 -10.12 11.32
C ASP A 83 23.62 -11.57 10.89
N ALA A 84 22.85 -12.10 9.92
CA ALA A 84 23.05 -13.45 9.40
C ALA A 84 24.41 -13.54 8.69
N PRO A 85 25.28 -14.46 9.11
CA PRO A 85 26.42 -14.84 8.30
C PRO A 85 25.91 -15.25 6.92
N ILE A 86 26.48 -14.71 5.85
CA ILE A 86 26.17 -15.09 4.47
C ILE A 86 26.30 -16.61 4.26
N THR A 87 27.21 -17.24 5.00
CA THR A 87 27.32 -18.69 5.08
C THR A 87 26.00 -19.34 5.49
N THR A 88 25.29 -18.82 6.49
CA THR A 88 23.96 -19.30 6.90
C THR A 88 22.93 -19.20 5.77
N LEU A 89 22.96 -18.13 4.98
CA LEU A 89 22.04 -17.93 3.84
C LEU A 89 22.30 -18.93 2.71
N ILE A 90 23.58 -19.14 2.38
CA ILE A 90 23.99 -20.10 1.33
C ILE A 90 23.74 -21.55 1.79
N LEU A 91 23.95 -21.84 3.07
CA LEU A 91 23.66 -23.15 3.66
C LEU A 91 22.16 -23.45 3.66
N ALA A 92 21.29 -22.47 3.94
CA ALA A 92 19.85 -22.64 3.84
C ALA A 92 19.40 -22.98 2.41
N GLY A 93 19.98 -22.33 1.39
CA GLY A 93 19.74 -22.68 -0.02
C GLY A 93 20.24 -24.07 -0.39
N ALA A 94 21.39 -24.48 0.15
CA ALA A 94 21.93 -25.82 -0.03
C ALA A 94 21.04 -26.91 0.62
N GLU A 95 20.50 -26.66 1.81
CA GLU A 95 19.54 -27.56 2.46
C GLU A 95 18.28 -27.77 1.61
N ASP A 96 17.73 -26.71 1.03
CA ASP A 96 16.57 -26.77 0.14
C ASP A 96 16.85 -27.58 -1.15
N LEU A 97 18.09 -27.57 -1.63
CA LEU A 97 18.54 -28.40 -2.76
C LEU A 97 18.76 -29.88 -2.36
N GLY A 98 18.50 -30.25 -1.10
CA GLY A 98 18.70 -31.60 -0.58
C GLY A 98 20.17 -31.99 -0.45
N ILE A 99 21.06 -31.01 -0.31
CA ILE A 99 22.50 -31.24 -0.19
C ILE A 99 22.79 -31.86 1.18
N SER A 100 23.60 -32.93 1.18
CA SER A 100 23.91 -33.63 2.44
C SER A 100 24.68 -32.72 3.42
N PRO A 101 24.49 -32.89 4.75
CA PRO A 101 25.23 -32.16 5.79
C PRO A 101 26.77 -32.20 5.63
N THR A 102 27.32 -33.28 5.09
CA THR A 102 28.76 -33.42 4.83
C THR A 102 29.26 -32.46 3.74
N ILE A 103 28.44 -32.25 2.70
CA ILE A 103 28.76 -31.32 1.62
C ILE A 103 28.55 -29.88 2.10
N LEU A 104 27.50 -29.62 2.90
CA LEU A 104 27.25 -28.34 3.56
C LEU A 104 28.45 -27.86 4.40
N ALA A 105 29.03 -28.73 5.24
CA ALA A 105 30.22 -28.38 6.03
C ALA A 105 31.45 -28.06 5.16
N SER A 106 31.56 -28.68 3.98
CA SER A 106 32.64 -28.39 3.02
C SER A 106 32.44 -27.05 2.33
N ILE A 107 31.19 -26.68 2.04
CA ILE A 107 30.78 -25.38 1.49
C ILE A 107 31.02 -24.28 2.53
N GLU A 108 30.64 -24.48 3.79
CA GLU A 108 30.82 -23.52 4.88
C GLU A 108 32.29 -23.14 5.10
N SER A 109 33.15 -24.16 5.22
CA SER A 109 34.61 -24.00 5.38
C SER A 109 35.24 -23.17 4.24
N PHE A 110 34.69 -23.33 3.04
CA PHE A 110 35.17 -22.67 1.84
C PHE A 110 34.66 -21.23 1.70
N LEU A 111 33.40 -20.99 2.05
CA LEU A 111 32.78 -19.65 2.03
C LEU A 111 33.34 -18.73 3.12
N GLY A 112 33.79 -19.28 4.25
CA GLY A 112 34.34 -18.52 5.39
C GLY A 112 35.58 -17.66 5.08
N GLY A 113 36.13 -17.70 3.86
CA GLY A 113 37.24 -16.85 3.45
C GLY A 113 37.12 -16.22 2.05
N ALA A 114 35.98 -16.33 1.37
CA ALA A 114 35.87 -16.07 -0.07
C ALA A 114 34.80 -15.06 -0.49
N LEU A 115 33.96 -14.60 0.43
CA LEU A 115 32.86 -13.72 0.06
C LEU A 115 33.36 -12.33 -0.33
N PRO A 116 32.85 -11.75 -1.44
CA PRO A 116 33.20 -10.39 -1.83
C PRO A 116 32.73 -9.39 -0.77
N GLU A 117 33.59 -8.44 -0.38
CA GLU A 117 33.20 -7.32 0.49
C GLU A 117 31.99 -6.54 -0.05
N GLY A 118 31.82 -6.52 -1.38
CA GLY A 118 30.68 -5.88 -2.05
C GLY A 118 29.32 -6.45 -1.64
N PHE A 119 29.21 -7.74 -1.31
CA PHE A 119 27.93 -8.33 -0.95
C PHE A 119 27.45 -7.89 0.44
N SER A 120 28.35 -7.73 1.41
CA SER A 120 28.00 -7.19 2.73
C SER A 120 27.43 -5.77 2.59
N ASN A 121 28.07 -4.93 1.77
CA ASN A 121 27.58 -3.58 1.50
C ASN A 121 26.19 -3.59 0.83
N SER A 122 25.93 -4.57 -0.06
CA SER A 122 24.61 -4.72 -0.68
C SER A 122 23.53 -5.15 0.32
N LEU A 123 23.85 -5.98 1.30
CA LEU A 123 22.92 -6.36 2.38
C LEU A 123 22.65 -5.19 3.32
N ASP A 124 23.69 -4.42 3.68
CA ASP A 124 23.52 -3.19 4.46
C ASP A 124 22.66 -2.16 3.71
N ASN A 125 22.90 -1.99 2.40
CA ASN A 125 22.07 -1.11 1.57
C ASN A 125 20.63 -1.61 1.45
N LEU A 126 20.40 -2.93 1.31
CA LEU A 126 19.06 -3.52 1.33
C LEU A 126 18.34 -3.19 2.65
N ALA A 127 19.01 -3.42 3.78
CA ALA A 127 18.44 -3.16 5.10
C ALA A 127 18.11 -1.66 5.29
N ASN A 128 19.03 -0.76 4.92
CA ASN A 128 18.81 0.68 5.01
C ASN A 128 17.67 1.14 4.08
N ASN A 129 17.61 0.64 2.84
CA ASN A 129 16.54 1.01 1.91
C ASN A 129 15.16 0.52 2.39
N ILE A 130 15.10 -0.65 3.03
CA ILE A 130 13.84 -1.12 3.64
C ILE A 130 13.47 -0.24 4.83
N ASP A 131 14.42 0.09 5.71
CA ASP A 131 14.19 0.96 6.87
C ASP A 131 13.68 2.35 6.43
N GLU A 132 14.33 2.96 5.43
CA GLU A 132 13.91 4.22 4.84
C GLU A 132 12.49 4.12 4.23
N ALA A 133 12.21 3.05 3.47
CA ALA A 133 10.90 2.84 2.86
C ALA A 133 9.78 2.67 3.91
N LEU A 134 10.06 1.99 5.03
CA LEU A 134 9.10 1.82 6.12
C LEU A 134 8.87 3.12 6.90
N GLY A 135 9.90 3.96 7.07
CA GLY A 135 9.80 5.24 7.77
C GLY A 135 9.22 6.39 6.94
N SER A 136 8.93 6.17 5.67
CA SER A 136 8.45 7.18 4.71
C SER A 136 7.17 6.76 3.99
N PHE A 137 6.39 5.91 4.64
CA PHE A 137 5.20 5.33 4.05
C PHE A 137 4.06 6.36 4.04
N GLU A 138 3.65 6.81 2.87
CA GLU A 138 2.51 7.70 2.68
C GLU A 138 1.35 6.92 2.05
N LEU A 139 0.19 6.96 2.68
CA LEU A 139 -1.02 6.37 2.15
C LEU A 139 -1.75 7.39 1.27
N VAL A 140 -2.01 7.02 0.02
CA VAL A 140 -2.80 7.81 -0.92
C VAL A 140 -4.17 7.17 -1.06
N SER A 141 -5.20 7.88 -0.65
CA SER A 141 -6.58 7.39 -0.66
C SER A 141 -7.54 8.39 -1.27
N THR A 142 -8.75 7.94 -1.56
CA THR A 142 -9.85 8.74 -2.07
C THR A 142 -11.00 8.69 -1.07
N LEU A 143 -11.50 9.86 -0.68
CA LEU A 143 -12.71 10.02 0.11
C LEU A 143 -13.83 10.55 -0.80
N GLU A 144 -14.77 9.69 -1.17
CA GLU A 144 -15.95 10.08 -1.94
C GLU A 144 -17.10 10.44 -1.01
N VAL A 145 -17.45 11.72 -0.92
CA VAL A 145 -18.56 12.20 -0.10
C VAL A 145 -19.81 12.36 -0.95
N THR A 146 -20.90 11.73 -0.51
CA THR A 146 -22.23 11.83 -1.11
C THR A 146 -23.19 12.52 -0.16
N SER A 147 -24.16 13.25 -0.71
CA SER A 147 -25.21 13.95 0.05
C SER A 147 -26.58 13.34 -0.24
N GLY A 148 -27.37 13.09 0.80
CA GLY A 148 -28.74 12.58 0.70
C GLY A 148 -29.57 12.89 1.94
N ASP A 149 -30.81 13.35 1.77
CA ASP A 149 -31.75 13.68 2.86
C ASP A 149 -31.16 14.60 3.96
N GLY A 150 -30.27 15.53 3.57
CA GLY A 150 -29.61 16.45 4.50
C GLY A 150 -28.51 15.80 5.34
N ARG A 151 -28.00 14.63 4.93
CA ARG A 151 -26.89 13.91 5.57
C ARG A 151 -25.79 13.64 4.56
N TYR A 152 -24.58 13.48 5.07
CA TYR A 152 -23.42 13.09 4.28
C TYR A 152 -22.96 11.68 4.64
N ALA A 153 -22.60 10.91 3.63
CA ALA A 153 -21.94 9.62 3.77
C ALA A 153 -20.67 9.63 2.92
N ALA A 154 -19.61 8.99 3.39
CA ALA A 154 -18.36 8.89 2.65
C ALA A 154 -18.00 7.43 2.38
N SER A 155 -17.41 7.20 1.21
CA SER A 155 -16.69 5.98 0.86
C SER A 155 -15.21 6.29 0.81
N HIS A 156 -14.40 5.64 1.64
CA HIS A 156 -12.96 5.82 1.73
C HIS A 156 -12.26 4.61 1.10
N THR A 157 -11.44 4.84 0.09
CA THR A 157 -10.75 3.79 -0.65
C THR A 157 -9.26 4.11 -0.71
N VAL A 158 -8.40 3.17 -0.34
CA VAL A 158 -6.95 3.31 -0.59
C VAL A 158 -6.69 3.11 -2.07
N THR A 159 -5.97 4.04 -2.70
CA THR A 159 -5.64 3.97 -4.13
C THR A 159 -4.18 3.66 -4.38
N GLY A 160 -3.32 4.00 -3.42
CA GLY A 160 -1.90 3.75 -3.55
C GLY A 160 -1.11 4.01 -2.28
N ILE A 161 0.15 3.65 -2.36
CA ILE A 161 1.14 3.85 -1.31
C ILE A 161 2.36 4.50 -1.96
N THR A 162 2.84 5.60 -1.39
CA THR A 162 4.12 6.19 -1.73
C THR A 162 5.13 5.81 -0.66
N VAL A 163 6.34 5.42 -1.06
CA VAL A 163 7.48 5.26 -0.16
C VAL A 163 8.68 6.01 -0.70
N SER A 164 9.55 6.46 0.20
CA SER A 164 10.79 7.15 -0.15
C SER A 164 12.01 6.35 0.33
N PHE A 165 12.91 5.99 -0.58
CA PHE A 165 14.19 5.39 -0.20
C PHE A 165 15.28 5.82 -1.18
N ALA A 166 16.51 5.98 -0.68
CA ALA A 166 17.63 6.50 -1.45
C ALA A 166 17.33 7.84 -2.17
N GLY A 167 16.41 8.64 -1.63
CA GLY A 167 15.95 9.91 -2.22
C GLY A 167 15.07 9.75 -3.47
N ILE A 168 14.43 8.59 -3.65
CA ILE A 168 13.48 8.32 -4.73
C ILE A 168 12.12 7.99 -4.13
N ASP A 169 11.10 8.71 -4.59
CA ASP A 169 9.71 8.45 -4.23
C ASP A 169 9.13 7.42 -5.20
N THR A 170 8.59 6.34 -4.67
CA THR A 170 7.99 5.24 -5.43
C THR A 170 6.53 5.12 -5.08
N PHE A 171 5.67 5.27 -6.08
CA PHE A 171 4.23 5.03 -5.95
C PHE A 171 3.88 3.61 -6.38
N VAL A 172 3.10 2.91 -5.55
CA VAL A 172 2.49 1.61 -5.84
C VAL A 172 0.99 1.78 -5.85
N ASP A 173 0.37 1.47 -6.99
CA ASP A 173 -1.09 1.35 -7.10
C ASP A 173 -1.54 0.06 -6.39
N VAL A 174 -2.48 0.19 -5.46
CA VAL A 174 -3.05 -0.93 -4.70
C VAL A 174 -4.58 -0.97 -4.78
N THR A 175 -5.14 -0.36 -5.82
CA THR A 175 -6.59 -0.21 -5.98
C THR A 175 -7.29 -1.57 -6.14
N GLU A 176 -6.64 -2.57 -6.74
CA GLU A 176 -7.22 -3.91 -6.96
C GLU A 176 -7.14 -4.80 -5.71
N GLU A 177 -6.27 -4.46 -4.77
CA GLU A 177 -5.98 -5.18 -3.53
C GLU A 177 -6.80 -4.65 -2.34
N THR A 178 -7.47 -3.52 -2.50
CA THR A 178 -8.16 -2.81 -1.42
C THR A 178 -9.67 -2.83 -1.60
N SER A 179 -10.38 -2.68 -0.49
CA SER A 179 -11.83 -2.50 -0.50
C SER A 179 -12.19 -1.15 0.11
N SER A 180 -13.30 -0.59 -0.35
CA SER A 180 -13.81 0.68 0.16
C SER A 180 -14.44 0.50 1.53
N SER A 181 -14.16 1.43 2.44
CA SER A 181 -14.80 1.53 3.74
C SER A 181 -15.85 2.64 3.77
N SER A 182 -16.95 2.44 4.49
CA SER A 182 -18.02 3.43 4.59
C SER A 182 -17.94 4.18 5.92
N ALA A 183 -18.07 5.50 5.87
CA ALA A 183 -18.09 6.38 7.03
C ALA A 183 -19.28 7.35 6.98
N VAL A 184 -19.76 7.77 8.16
CA VAL A 184 -20.73 8.85 8.29
C VAL A 184 -19.98 10.17 8.40
N VAL A 185 -20.45 11.20 7.69
CA VAL A 185 -19.84 12.53 7.73
C VAL A 185 -20.81 13.53 8.35
N GLU A 186 -20.34 14.24 9.36
CA GLU A 186 -21.05 15.35 9.98
C GLU A 186 -20.40 16.67 9.57
N TYR A 187 -21.19 17.57 8.96
CA TYR A 187 -20.74 18.90 8.58
C TYR A 187 -21.17 19.93 9.63
N LEU A 188 -20.19 20.68 10.15
CA LEU A 188 -20.35 21.66 11.23
C LEU A 188 -20.11 23.10 10.75
N GLY A 189 -20.36 23.37 9.46
CA GLY A 189 -20.28 24.71 8.85
C GLY A 189 -18.88 25.15 8.41
N SER A 190 -17.83 24.87 9.18
CA SER A 190 -16.43 25.17 8.79
C SER A 190 -15.49 23.97 8.95
N SER A 191 -16.05 22.84 9.37
CA SER A 191 -15.32 21.60 9.57
C SER A 191 -16.21 20.41 9.31
N ILE A 192 -15.59 19.27 9.07
CA ILE A 192 -16.22 17.98 8.96
C ILE A 192 -15.68 17.04 10.03
N THR A 193 -16.54 16.16 10.52
CA THR A 193 -16.15 14.99 11.31
C THR A 193 -16.50 13.75 10.50
N VAL A 194 -15.52 12.88 10.32
CA VAL A 194 -15.69 11.57 9.69
C VAL A 194 -15.72 10.54 10.82
N SER A 195 -16.79 9.76 10.89
CA SER A 195 -16.94 8.73 11.92
C SER A 195 -15.86 7.67 11.82
N GLU A 196 -15.66 6.94 12.93
CA GLU A 196 -14.85 5.74 12.96
C GLU A 196 -15.23 4.78 11.82
N HIS A 197 -14.22 4.31 11.11
CA HIS A 197 -14.32 3.31 10.05
C HIS A 197 -12.96 2.59 9.90
N GLU A 198 -12.98 1.34 9.45
CA GLU A 198 -11.79 0.51 9.25
C GLU A 198 -11.33 0.60 7.80
N LEU A 199 -10.05 0.88 7.57
CA LEU A 199 -9.49 0.97 6.23
C LEU A 199 -8.40 -0.12 6.04
N PRO A 200 -8.62 -1.14 5.20
CA PRO A 200 -7.62 -2.17 4.98
C PRO A 200 -6.47 -1.64 4.13
N VAL A 201 -5.24 -1.74 4.63
CA VAL A 201 -4.02 -1.30 3.92
C VAL A 201 -3.15 -2.54 3.59
N PRO A 202 -2.91 -2.85 2.31
CA PRO A 202 -2.12 -4.02 1.89
C PRO A 202 -0.62 -3.70 1.90
N VAL A 203 -0.07 -3.42 3.09
CA VAL A 203 1.32 -3.01 3.28
C VAL A 203 2.32 -4.05 2.78
N GLY A 204 2.07 -5.32 3.05
CA GLY A 204 2.94 -6.43 2.64
C GLY A 204 3.03 -6.57 1.12
N ALA A 205 1.89 -6.53 0.43
CA ALA A 205 1.81 -6.58 -1.03
C ALA A 205 2.52 -5.38 -1.66
N ALA A 206 2.29 -4.17 -1.13
CA ALA A 206 2.94 -2.96 -1.62
C ALA A 206 4.46 -3.01 -1.41
N MET A 207 4.91 -3.36 -0.20
CA MET A 207 6.34 -3.49 0.12
C MET A 207 7.02 -4.58 -0.71
N SER A 208 6.32 -5.69 -0.99
CA SER A 208 6.84 -6.75 -1.86
C SER A 208 7.01 -6.24 -3.30
N ALA A 209 6.06 -5.46 -3.80
CA ALA A 209 6.17 -4.82 -5.11
C ALA A 209 7.33 -3.81 -5.17
N ILE A 210 7.55 -3.01 -4.12
CA ILE A 210 8.69 -2.08 -3.99
C ILE A 210 10.01 -2.85 -3.97
N LEU A 211 10.09 -3.94 -3.20
CA LEU A 211 11.29 -4.76 -3.10
C LEU A 211 11.73 -5.31 -4.44
N ASP A 212 10.81 -5.95 -5.17
CA ASP A 212 11.14 -6.64 -6.41
C ASP A 212 11.37 -5.69 -7.58
N ASN A 213 10.67 -4.55 -7.61
CA ASN A 213 10.76 -3.64 -8.75
C ASN A 213 11.76 -2.51 -8.56
N GLU A 214 11.93 -1.96 -7.36
CA GLU A 214 12.72 -0.73 -7.20
C GLU A 214 13.95 -0.95 -6.31
N ILE A 215 13.81 -1.57 -5.14
CA ILE A 215 14.96 -1.88 -4.28
C ILE A 215 15.90 -2.88 -4.97
N ALA A 216 15.38 -3.91 -5.65
CA ALA A 216 16.19 -4.82 -6.45
C ALA A 216 17.06 -4.09 -7.49
N LYS A 217 16.49 -3.11 -8.20
CA LYS A 217 17.24 -2.30 -9.19
C LYS A 217 18.30 -1.41 -8.54
N SER A 218 18.06 -0.93 -7.31
CA SER A 218 19.05 -0.14 -6.56
C SER A 218 20.31 -0.96 -6.21
N ILE A 219 20.15 -2.27 -5.98
CA ILE A 219 21.24 -3.20 -5.70
C ILE A 219 21.93 -3.62 -7.01
N ALA A 220 21.13 -4.02 -8.01
CA ALA A 220 21.60 -4.44 -9.31
C ALA A 220 20.66 -3.92 -10.41
N PRO A 221 21.04 -2.88 -11.18
CA PRO A 221 20.14 -2.22 -12.14
C PRO A 221 19.56 -3.11 -13.25
N SER A 222 20.18 -4.27 -13.52
CA SER A 222 19.71 -5.23 -14.51
C SER A 222 18.79 -6.31 -13.93
N ALA A 223 18.62 -6.37 -12.62
CA ALA A 223 17.81 -7.40 -11.96
C ALA A 223 16.31 -7.16 -12.16
N THR A 224 15.56 -8.25 -12.26
CA THR A 224 14.10 -8.28 -12.41
C THR A 224 13.39 -8.78 -11.15
N SER A 225 14.15 -9.12 -10.11
CA SER A 225 13.65 -9.59 -8.81
C SER A 225 14.73 -9.36 -7.75
N LEU A 226 14.33 -9.34 -6.48
CA LEU A 226 15.28 -9.21 -5.38
C LEU A 226 16.28 -10.39 -5.33
N GLY A 227 15.80 -11.62 -5.58
CA GLY A 227 16.66 -12.81 -5.58
C GLY A 227 17.77 -12.76 -6.65
N GLU A 228 17.44 -12.23 -7.84
CA GLU A 228 18.41 -11.98 -8.90
C GLU A 228 19.39 -10.86 -8.52
N ALA A 229 18.88 -9.77 -7.95
CA ALA A 229 19.73 -8.66 -7.50
C ALA A 229 20.75 -9.11 -6.45
N LEU A 230 20.31 -9.90 -5.48
CA LEU A 230 21.17 -10.50 -4.46
C LEU A 230 22.18 -11.49 -5.06
N ALA A 231 21.79 -12.28 -6.06
CA ALA A 231 22.70 -13.19 -6.75
C ALA A 231 23.81 -12.45 -7.52
N ILE A 232 23.46 -11.33 -8.16
CA ILE A 232 24.42 -10.45 -8.85
C ILE A 232 25.35 -9.80 -7.84
N ALA A 233 24.81 -9.25 -6.75
CA ALA A 233 25.58 -8.62 -5.68
C ALA A 233 26.55 -9.60 -4.98
N ALA A 234 26.13 -10.86 -4.81
CA ALA A 234 26.97 -11.93 -4.28
C ALA A 234 28.02 -12.43 -5.29
N ASP A 235 27.98 -11.94 -6.53
CA ASP A 235 28.78 -12.43 -7.65
C ASP A 235 28.70 -13.96 -7.80
N CYS A 236 27.48 -14.50 -7.74
CA CYS A 236 27.27 -15.94 -7.85
C CYS A 236 27.79 -16.50 -9.19
N GLU A 237 27.89 -15.68 -10.25
CA GLU A 237 28.43 -16.10 -11.54
C GLU A 237 29.93 -16.41 -11.47
N SER A 238 30.73 -15.61 -10.76
CA SER A 238 32.16 -15.91 -10.56
C SER A 238 32.40 -17.25 -9.86
N MET A 239 31.44 -17.73 -9.07
CA MET A 239 31.49 -19.03 -8.40
C MET A 239 31.35 -20.22 -9.37
N SER A 240 31.06 -19.97 -10.66
CA SER A 240 31.05 -21.01 -11.69
C SER A 240 32.46 -21.54 -12.04
N ASP A 241 33.48 -20.69 -11.88
CA ASP A 241 34.89 -21.06 -12.05
C ASP A 241 35.41 -21.91 -10.86
N TRP A 242 34.60 -22.01 -9.80
CA TRP A 242 34.96 -22.62 -8.53
C TRP A 242 34.44 -24.07 -8.51
N ALA A 243 35.24 -24.98 -7.97
CA ALA A 243 35.07 -26.43 -8.16
C ALA A 243 33.68 -26.94 -7.74
N ILE A 244 33.19 -27.96 -8.46
CA ILE A 244 32.02 -28.75 -8.08
C ILE A 244 32.33 -29.46 -6.75
N VAL A 245 31.69 -29.04 -5.64
CA VAL A 245 31.85 -29.67 -4.33
C VAL A 245 30.83 -30.79 -4.20
N GLY A 246 31.29 -32.04 -4.13
CA GLY A 246 30.40 -33.19 -3.94
C GLY A 246 29.39 -33.44 -5.06
N GLY A 247 29.66 -32.95 -6.28
CA GLY A 247 28.74 -33.06 -7.42
C GLY A 247 27.80 -31.86 -7.60
N VAL A 248 27.88 -30.85 -6.72
CA VAL A 248 27.03 -29.66 -6.77
C VAL A 248 27.83 -28.43 -7.20
N SER A 249 27.25 -27.63 -8.09
CA SER A 249 27.80 -26.33 -8.50
C SER A 249 27.61 -25.28 -7.40
N LEU A 250 28.69 -24.62 -6.98
CA LEU A 250 28.64 -23.54 -5.99
C LEU A 250 27.81 -22.35 -6.48
N GLN A 251 27.86 -22.04 -7.77
CA GLN A 251 26.99 -21.04 -8.40
C GLN A 251 25.51 -21.38 -8.16
N SER A 252 25.10 -22.64 -8.39
CA SER A 252 23.70 -23.05 -8.19
C SER A 252 23.27 -22.96 -6.73
N VAL A 253 24.17 -23.27 -5.80
CA VAL A 253 23.91 -23.13 -4.36
C VAL A 253 23.78 -21.67 -3.95
N CYS A 254 24.67 -20.80 -4.47
CA CYS A 254 24.62 -19.36 -4.24
C CYS A 254 23.29 -18.77 -4.72
N ILE A 255 22.89 -19.06 -5.97
CA ILE A 255 21.62 -18.59 -6.55
C ILE A 255 20.42 -19.12 -5.73
N ALA A 256 20.44 -20.39 -5.32
CA ALA A 256 19.37 -20.95 -4.50
C ALA A 256 19.29 -20.27 -3.12
N GLY A 257 20.44 -19.98 -2.50
CA GLY A 257 20.51 -19.28 -1.22
C GLY A 257 19.99 -17.85 -1.29
N THR A 258 20.40 -17.07 -2.29
CA THR A 258 19.92 -15.69 -2.46
C THR A 258 18.45 -15.64 -2.84
N SER A 259 17.96 -16.59 -3.65
CA SER A 259 16.52 -16.73 -3.94
C SER A 259 15.73 -17.07 -2.69
N LYS A 260 16.24 -17.99 -1.85
CA LYS A 260 15.56 -18.37 -0.60
C LYS A 260 15.52 -17.21 0.40
N LEU A 261 16.56 -16.39 0.45
CA LEU A 261 16.57 -15.15 1.23
C LEU A 261 15.47 -14.21 0.76
N ALA A 262 15.40 -13.92 -0.54
CA ALA A 262 14.34 -13.08 -1.11
C ALA A 262 12.95 -13.64 -0.79
N ASP A 263 12.73 -14.95 -0.97
CA ASP A 263 11.46 -15.61 -0.63
C ASP A 263 11.09 -15.50 0.86
N ASN A 264 12.08 -15.57 1.75
CA ASN A 264 11.85 -15.43 3.18
C ASN A 264 11.49 -14.00 3.55
N LEU A 265 12.10 -13.01 2.89
CA LEU A 265 11.75 -11.60 3.06
C LEU A 265 10.35 -11.31 2.49
N ALA A 266 10.02 -11.81 1.30
CA ALA A 266 8.66 -11.69 0.75
C ALA A 266 7.62 -12.30 1.69
N LYS A 267 7.85 -13.51 2.22
CA LYS A 267 6.97 -14.12 3.23
C LYS A 267 6.89 -13.34 4.54
N ALA A 268 7.96 -12.64 4.91
CA ALA A 268 7.96 -11.77 6.08
C ALA A 268 7.04 -10.57 5.85
N LEU A 269 7.10 -9.99 4.66
CA LEU A 269 6.22 -8.90 4.26
C LEU A 269 4.77 -9.35 4.07
N ASP A 270 4.51 -10.52 3.49
CA ASP A 270 3.17 -11.09 3.38
C ASP A 270 2.49 -11.25 4.75
N LYS A 271 3.28 -11.44 5.83
CA LYS A 271 2.71 -11.46 7.18
C LYS A 271 2.22 -10.08 7.61
N LEU A 272 2.79 -8.98 7.10
CA LEU A 272 2.28 -7.63 7.36
C LEU A 272 0.86 -7.47 6.84
N ASP A 273 0.48 -8.15 5.75
CA ASP A 273 -0.92 -8.16 5.28
C ASP A 273 -1.85 -9.02 6.14
N THR A 274 -1.30 -9.93 6.96
CA THR A 274 -2.11 -10.73 7.91
C THR A 274 -2.30 -10.04 9.25
N PHE A 275 -1.52 -9.00 9.53
CA PHE A 275 -1.89 -8.02 10.52
C PHE A 275 -2.81 -7.07 9.77
N ASP A 276 -4.12 -7.29 9.84
CA ASP A 276 -5.08 -6.29 9.39
C ASP A 276 -4.64 -4.96 10.04
N ILE A 277 -3.97 -4.08 9.30
CA ILE A 277 -3.73 -2.71 9.74
C ILE A 277 -5.09 -2.05 9.55
N ASP A 278 -6.03 -2.45 10.40
CA ASP A 278 -7.34 -1.86 10.52
C ASP A 278 -7.12 -0.52 11.17
N MET A 279 -6.80 0.45 10.33
CA MET A 279 -6.76 1.82 10.76
C MET A 279 -8.18 2.20 11.13
N ASN A 280 -8.44 2.27 12.44
CA ASN A 280 -9.69 2.76 12.97
C ASN A 280 -9.63 4.28 12.89
N LEU A 281 -10.05 4.83 11.75
CA LEU A 281 -9.90 6.24 11.44
C LEU A 281 -11.12 7.01 11.91
N THR A 282 -10.91 7.95 12.84
CA THR A 282 -11.86 9.05 13.06
C THR A 282 -11.18 10.34 12.63
N GLY A 283 -11.81 11.11 11.76
CA GLY A 283 -11.19 12.30 11.17
C GLY A 283 -11.88 13.59 11.56
N GLN A 284 -11.11 14.67 11.73
CA GLN A 284 -11.64 16.03 11.70
C GLN A 284 -10.83 16.84 10.69
N ALA A 285 -11.52 17.53 9.79
CA ALA A 285 -10.90 18.42 8.82
C ALA A 285 -11.63 19.76 8.76
N LYS A 286 -10.87 20.82 8.48
CA LYS A 286 -11.42 22.08 8.00
C LYS A 286 -11.66 21.96 6.51
N VAL A 287 -12.72 22.61 6.06
CA VAL A 287 -13.08 22.71 4.64
C VAL A 287 -12.67 24.08 4.10
N SER A 288 -12.20 24.13 2.86
CA SER A 288 -11.94 25.37 2.12
C SER A 288 -12.72 25.38 0.80
N ASP A 289 -13.29 26.52 0.47
CA ASP A 289 -13.91 26.85 -0.82
C ASP A 289 -13.16 28.09 -1.30
N ASP A 290 -12.10 27.86 -2.07
CA ASP A 290 -11.10 28.87 -2.43
C ASP A 290 -11.55 29.69 -3.65
N ASP A 291 -12.42 29.12 -4.51
CA ASP A 291 -12.96 29.79 -5.69
C ASP A 291 -14.39 30.36 -5.52
N ALA A 292 -15.02 30.09 -4.37
CA ALA A 292 -16.36 30.53 -3.99
C ALA A 292 -17.46 30.03 -4.94
N ASP A 293 -17.29 28.83 -5.53
CA ASP A 293 -18.27 28.22 -6.42
C ASP A 293 -19.41 27.48 -5.69
N GLY A 294 -19.39 27.51 -4.35
CA GLY A 294 -20.39 26.83 -3.52
C GLY A 294 -20.09 25.35 -3.34
N THR A 295 -18.87 24.92 -3.62
CA THR A 295 -18.41 23.55 -3.40
C THR A 295 -17.03 23.55 -2.76
N PHE A 296 -16.75 22.63 -1.85
CA PHE A 296 -15.45 22.63 -1.16
C PHE A 296 -14.35 22.07 -2.08
N ASP A 297 -13.20 22.76 -2.09
CA ASP A 297 -11.99 22.43 -2.86
C ASP A 297 -11.01 21.59 -2.04
N GLY A 298 -10.95 21.83 -0.73
CA GLY A 298 -9.90 21.29 0.13
C GLY A 298 -10.39 20.83 1.49
N LEU A 299 -9.69 19.84 2.03
CA LEU A 299 -9.80 19.30 3.38
C LEU A 299 -8.41 19.36 4.04
N ASP A 300 -8.29 20.06 5.17
CA ASP A 300 -7.04 20.09 5.95
C ASP A 300 -7.34 19.62 7.37
N GLY A 301 -6.73 18.51 7.78
CA GLY A 301 -7.15 17.81 8.99
C GLY A 301 -6.17 16.79 9.53
N ALA A 302 -6.69 15.98 10.45
CA ALA A 302 -5.97 14.83 10.96
C ALA A 302 -6.93 13.67 11.22
N TRP A 303 -6.43 12.47 10.94
CA TRP A 303 -7.00 11.23 11.42
C TRP A 303 -6.54 10.97 12.85
N VAL A 304 -7.39 10.29 13.61
CA VAL A 304 -7.04 9.68 14.89
C VAL A 304 -7.10 8.17 14.70
N ASN A 305 -5.99 7.47 14.97
CA ASN A 305 -5.89 6.01 14.95
C ASN A 305 -5.20 5.55 16.25
N GLY A 306 -5.85 4.71 17.05
CA GLY A 306 -5.25 4.19 18.28
C GLY A 306 -4.87 5.23 19.36
N GLY A 307 -5.29 6.49 19.20
CA GLY A 307 -4.90 7.62 20.06
C GLY A 307 -3.82 8.53 19.46
N ASP A 308 -3.21 8.12 18.36
CA ASP A 308 -2.24 8.92 17.60
C ASP A 308 -2.93 9.75 16.52
N SER A 309 -2.38 10.94 16.28
CA SER A 309 -2.90 11.88 15.27
C SER A 309 -2.04 11.80 14.01
N LEU A 310 -2.65 11.44 12.89
CA LEU A 310 -2.02 11.37 11.57
C LEU A 310 -2.51 12.55 10.74
N PRO A 311 -1.65 13.53 10.38
CA PRO A 311 -2.09 14.66 9.56
C PRO A 311 -2.53 14.16 8.19
N PHE A 312 -3.50 14.84 7.59
CA PHE A 312 -3.85 14.62 6.20
C PHE A 312 -4.23 15.91 5.49
N ILE A 313 -3.94 15.93 4.19
CA ILE A 313 -4.38 16.97 3.26
C ILE A 313 -5.21 16.29 2.19
N GLY A 314 -6.37 16.88 1.92
CA GLY A 314 -7.34 16.42 0.94
C GLY A 314 -7.57 17.47 -0.13
N ASP A 315 -7.23 17.17 -1.38
CA ASP A 315 -7.57 18.03 -2.51
C ASP A 315 -8.69 17.40 -3.33
N ARG A 316 -9.65 18.21 -3.78
CA ARG A 316 -10.72 17.72 -4.64
C ARG A 316 -10.22 17.39 -6.04
N MET A 317 -10.69 16.25 -6.57
CA MET A 317 -10.37 15.75 -7.91
C MET A 317 -11.37 16.16 -8.99
#